data_AF-A0A1I1M6Y5-F1
#
_entry.id   AF-A0A1I1M6Y5-F1
#
_cell.length_a   1.000
_cell.length_b   1.000
_cell.length_c   1.000
_cell.angle_alpha   90.00
_cell.angle_beta   90.00
_cell.angle_gamma   90.00
#
_symmetry.space_group_name_H-M   'P 1'
#
loop_
_entity.id
_entity.type
_entity.pdbx_description
1 polymer ?
#
loop_
_entity_poly.entity_id
_entity_poly.type
_entity_poly.pdbx_seq_one_letter_code
_entity_poly.pdbx_strand_id
1 'polypeptide(L)'
;MSEIDDLQRRLTAALDRIGQGVQSLSAAPKEDRSSAQTIEDLRKNLDDLRKSNTALQTRLSDMSQETDRLRQANTDLRETIQALREAGEEKLGDPAKIDTAMAAELESLRAVQATSEAEARAILDALAPLLAEKKEDA
;
A
#
# COMPACT_ATOMS: atom_id res chain seq x y z
N MET A 1 -28.93 -27.35 72.15
CA MET A 1 -27.47 -27.22 71.98
C MET A 1 -26.99 -27.78 70.63
N SER A 2 -27.49 -28.94 70.17
CA SER A 2 -27.10 -29.53 68.87
C SER A 2 -27.37 -28.68 67.61
N GLU A 3 -28.46 -27.89 67.57
CA GLU A 3 -28.80 -27.09 66.37
C GLU A 3 -27.84 -25.93 66.13
N ILE A 4 -27.28 -25.36 67.21
CA ILE A 4 -26.31 -24.26 67.12
C ILE A 4 -24.98 -24.79 66.58
N ASP A 5 -24.53 -25.97 67.04
CA ASP A 5 -23.30 -26.61 66.56
C ASP A 5 -23.40 -27.00 65.08
N ASP A 6 -24.59 -27.43 64.64
CA ASP A 6 -24.85 -27.79 63.24
C ASP A 6 -24.88 -26.54 62.34
N LEU A 7 -25.47 -25.44 62.81
CA LEU A 7 -25.44 -24.15 62.13
C LEU A 7 -24.00 -23.60 62.04
N GLN A 8 -23.21 -23.74 63.11
CA GLN A 8 -21.80 -23.33 63.11
C GLN A 8 -20.99 -24.14 62.09
N ARG A 9 -21.15 -25.47 62.03
CA ARG A 9 -20.50 -26.32 61.02
C ARG A 9 -20.88 -25.92 59.59
N ARG A 10 -22.16 -25.63 59.34
CA ARG A 10 -22.63 -25.19 58.02
C ARG A 10 -22.11 -23.80 57.65
N LEU A 11 -22.00 -22.88 58.62
CA LEU A 11 -21.45 -21.56 58.39
C LEU A 11 -19.96 -21.62 58.04
N THR A 12 -19.17 -22.41 58.78
CA THR A 12 -17.75 -22.62 58.48
C THR A 12 -17.56 -23.23 57.09
N ALA A 13 -18.32 -24.27 56.75
CA ALA A 13 -18.26 -24.87 55.40
C ALA A 13 -18.68 -23.89 54.30
N ALA A 14 -19.68 -23.03 54.55
CA ALA A 14 -20.10 -22.00 53.61
C ALA A 14 -19.01 -20.93 53.43
N LEU A 15 -18.37 -20.49 54.52
CA LEU A 15 -17.29 -19.52 54.49
C LEU A 15 -16.05 -20.06 53.78
N ASP A 16 -15.67 -21.32 54.00
CA ASP A 16 -14.56 -21.96 53.28
C ASP A 16 -14.85 -22.05 51.78
N ARG A 17 -16.09 -22.39 51.42
CA ARG A 17 -16.52 -22.47 50.02
C ARG A 17 -16.55 -21.09 49.35
N ILE A 18 -16.95 -20.05 50.08
CA ILE A 18 -16.87 -18.66 49.61
C ILE A 18 -15.40 -18.25 49.47
N GLY A 19 -14.54 -18.59 50.43
CA GLY A 19 -13.10 -18.33 50.38
C GLY A 19 -12.44 -18.97 49.15
N GLN A 20 -12.78 -20.23 48.86
CA GLN A 20 -12.35 -20.94 47.65
C GLN A 20 -12.93 -20.30 46.38
N GLY A 21 -14.20 -19.89 46.40
CA GLY A 21 -14.85 -19.18 45.30
C GLY A 21 -14.16 -17.85 44.99
N VAL A 22 -13.84 -17.05 46.01
CA VAL A 22 -13.11 -15.78 45.88
C VAL A 22 -11.67 -16.00 45.39
N GLN A 23 -10.99 -17.04 45.88
CA GLN A 23 -9.66 -17.40 45.36
C GLN A 23 -9.72 -17.83 43.89
N SER A 24 -10.73 -18.60 43.48
CA SER A 24 -10.91 -18.99 42.08
C SER A 24 -11.23 -17.81 41.16
N LEU A 25 -11.99 -16.82 41.65
CA LEU A 25 -12.30 -15.59 40.93
C LEU A 25 -11.07 -14.65 40.84
N SER A 26 -10.27 -14.60 41.91
CA SER A 26 -8.98 -13.90 41.91
C SER A 26 -7.93 -14.59 41.06
N ALA A 27 -8.08 -15.89 40.80
CA ALA A 27 -7.21 -16.70 39.94
C ALA A 27 -7.67 -16.69 38.46
N ALA A 28 -8.39 -15.65 38.02
CA ALA A 28 -8.81 -15.47 36.63
C ALA A 28 -7.66 -15.78 35.63
N PRO A 29 -7.98 -16.45 34.50
CA PRO A 29 -7.01 -17.20 33.72
C PRO A 29 -6.03 -16.30 32.97
N LYS A 30 -4.76 -16.72 32.92
CA LYS A 30 -3.68 -16.06 32.15
C LYS A 30 -3.97 -15.95 30.64
N GLU A 31 -4.99 -16.65 30.14
CA GLU A 31 -5.46 -16.60 28.74
C GLU A 31 -6.01 -15.22 28.33
N ASP A 32 -6.64 -14.46 29.25
CA ASP A 32 -7.20 -13.13 28.95
C ASP A 32 -6.11 -12.08 28.65
N ARG A 33 -4.90 -12.24 29.20
CA ARG A 33 -3.77 -11.37 28.85
C ARG A 33 -3.22 -11.69 27.47
N SER A 34 -3.19 -12.97 27.09
CA SER A 34 -2.72 -13.40 25.77
C SER A 34 -3.68 -12.97 24.65
N SER A 35 -4.98 -13.06 24.88
CA SER A 35 -6.01 -12.59 23.94
C SER A 35 -6.04 -11.06 23.85
N ALA A 36 -5.87 -10.34 24.96
CA ALA A 36 -5.74 -8.88 24.96
C ALA A 36 -4.51 -8.41 24.16
N GLN A 37 -3.35 -9.06 24.33
CA GLN A 37 -2.14 -8.79 23.56
C GLN A 37 -2.37 -9.02 22.06
N THR A 38 -3.01 -10.13 21.69
CA THR A 38 -3.32 -10.46 20.29
C THR A 38 -4.27 -9.44 19.65
N ILE A 39 -5.25 -8.95 20.41
CA ILE A 39 -6.17 -7.90 19.94
C ILE A 39 -5.43 -6.58 19.71
N GLU A 40 -4.46 -6.24 20.56
CA GLU A 40 -3.63 -5.06 20.39
C GLU A 40 -2.73 -5.16 19.14
N ASP A 41 -2.09 -6.31 18.95
CA ASP A 41 -1.26 -6.58 17.76
C ASP A 41 -2.10 -6.53 16.46
N LEU A 42 -3.30 -7.11 16.46
CA LEU A 42 -4.22 -7.05 15.32
C LEU A 42 -4.69 -5.62 15.03
N ARG A 43 -4.93 -4.80 16.06
CA ARG A 43 -5.28 -3.38 15.89
C ARG A 43 -4.13 -2.59 15.28
N LYS A 44 -2.91 -2.82 15.75
CA LYS A 44 -1.71 -2.19 15.20
C LYS A 44 -1.52 -2.56 13.73
N ASN A 45 -1.65 -3.84 13.40
CA ASN A 45 -1.59 -4.32 12.01
C ASN A 45 -2.69 -3.68 11.14
N LEU A 46 -3.92 -3.57 11.63
CA LEU A 46 -5.00 -2.90 10.90
C LEU A 46 -4.71 -1.42 10.65
N ASP A 47 -4.13 -0.71 11.62
CA ASP A 47 -3.77 0.68 11.45
C ASP A 47 -2.62 0.85 10.47
N ASP A 48 -1.63 -0.04 10.48
CA ASP A 48 -0.52 -0.02 9.52
C ASP A 48 -1.01 -0.36 8.10
N LEU A 49 -1.90 -1.35 7.95
CA LEU A 49 -2.56 -1.66 6.67
C LEU A 49 -3.41 -0.48 6.18
N ARG A 50 -4.14 0.21 7.06
CA ARG A 50 -4.92 1.40 6.70
C ARG A 50 -4.02 2.52 6.21
N LYS A 51 -2.92 2.82 6.90
CA LYS A 51 -1.94 3.81 6.46
C LYS A 51 -1.36 3.46 5.10
N SER A 52 -0.95 2.20 4.91
CA SER A 52 -0.43 1.71 3.62
C SER A 52 -1.48 1.86 2.51
N ASN A 53 -2.74 1.49 2.78
CA ASN A 53 -3.83 1.63 1.83
C ASN A 53 -4.07 3.10 1.44
N THR A 54 -4.10 4.02 2.41
CA THR A 54 -4.24 5.45 2.12
C THR A 54 -3.08 5.99 1.27
N ALA A 55 -1.84 5.60 1.56
CA ALA A 55 -0.69 6.00 0.77
C ALA A 55 -0.75 5.45 -0.67
N LEU A 56 -1.20 4.20 -0.84
CA LEU A 56 -1.42 3.62 -2.16
C LEU A 56 -2.53 4.33 -2.94
N GLN A 57 -3.64 4.68 -2.28
CA GLN A 57 -4.72 5.43 -2.90
C GLN A 57 -4.25 6.81 -3.38
N THR A 58 -3.46 7.53 -2.57
CA THR A 58 -2.86 8.80 -2.99
C THR A 58 -1.95 8.62 -4.20
N ARG A 59 -1.04 7.62 -4.17
CA ARG A 59 -0.14 7.35 -5.30
C ARG A 59 -0.88 6.99 -6.58
N LEU A 60 -1.97 6.23 -6.49
CA LEU A 60 -2.82 5.89 -7.63
C LEU A 60 -3.53 7.12 -8.20
N SER A 61 -4.01 8.02 -7.34
CA SER A 61 -4.59 9.30 -7.76
C SER A 61 -3.57 10.15 -8.51
N ASP A 62 -2.37 10.31 -7.96
CA ASP A 62 -1.31 11.11 -8.58
C ASP A 62 -0.89 10.53 -9.94
N MET A 63 -0.75 9.21 -10.03
CA MET A 63 -0.40 8.54 -11.28
C MET A 63 -1.51 8.63 -12.33
N SER A 64 -2.77 8.64 -11.90
CA SER A 64 -3.92 8.85 -12.80
C SER A 64 -3.90 10.27 -13.38
N GLN A 65 -3.63 11.28 -12.54
CA GLN A 65 -3.49 12.66 -13.00
C GLN A 65 -2.35 12.83 -14.01
N GLU A 66 -1.21 12.19 -13.75
CA GLU A 66 -0.06 12.26 -14.67
C GLU A 66 -0.36 11.56 -16.00
N THR A 67 -1.08 10.43 -15.97
CA THR A 67 -1.53 9.74 -17.20
C THR A 67 -2.47 10.62 -18.03
N ASP A 68 -3.39 11.35 -17.38
CA ASP A 68 -4.29 12.25 -18.08
C ASP A 68 -3.56 13.46 -18.68
N ARG A 69 -2.56 14.00 -17.98
CA ARG A 69 -1.65 15.03 -18.53
C ARG A 69 -0.89 14.53 -19.75
N LEU A 70 -0.33 13.32 -19.68
CA LEU A 70 0.39 12.71 -20.81
C LEU A 70 -0.53 12.46 -22.01
N ARG A 71 -1.78 12.05 -21.78
CA ARG A 71 -2.79 11.91 -22.85
C ARG A 71 -3.10 13.24 -23.50
N GLN A 72 -3.31 14.29 -22.70
CA GLN A 72 -3.58 15.63 -23.23
C GLN A 72 -2.39 16.13 -24.05
N ALA A 73 -1.17 16.03 -23.51
CA ALA A 73 0.04 16.43 -24.23
C ALA A 73 0.23 15.68 -25.55
N ASN A 74 -0.12 14.38 -25.60
CA ASN A 74 -0.09 13.62 -26.85
C ASN A 74 -1.16 14.07 -27.85
N THR A 75 -2.36 14.42 -27.40
CA THR A 75 -3.40 15.00 -28.26
C THR A 75 -2.91 16.32 -28.84
N ASP A 76 -2.38 17.21 -28.00
CA ASP A 76 -1.85 18.51 -28.41
C ASP A 76 -0.67 18.34 -29.40
N LEU A 77 0.23 17.36 -29.16
CA LEU A 77 1.32 17.03 -30.09
C LEU A 77 0.80 16.54 -31.44
N ARG A 78 -0.24 15.69 -31.46
CA ARG A 78 -0.84 15.23 -32.71
C ARG A 78 -1.51 16.36 -33.47
N GLU A 79 -2.22 17.23 -32.78
CA GLU A 79 -2.85 18.42 -33.38
C GLU A 79 -1.80 19.38 -33.94
N THR A 80 -0.72 19.63 -33.22
CA THR A 80 0.38 20.48 -33.69
C THR A 80 1.13 19.87 -34.87
N ILE A 81 1.39 18.55 -34.88
CA ILE A 81 1.97 17.86 -36.03
C ILE A 81 1.04 17.93 -37.24
N GLN A 82 -0.27 17.75 -37.04
CA GLN A 82 -1.25 17.86 -38.12
C GLN A 82 -1.27 19.28 -38.70
N ALA A 83 -1.30 20.31 -37.85
CA ALA A 83 -1.23 21.70 -38.26
C ALA A 83 0.09 22.04 -38.99
N LEU A 84 1.22 21.46 -38.55
CA LEU A 84 2.51 21.60 -39.22
C LEU A 84 2.56 20.88 -40.57
N ARG A 85 1.90 19.73 -40.72
CA ARG A 85 1.75 19.03 -42.00
C ARG A 85 0.90 19.85 -42.96
N GLU A 86 -0.25 20.36 -42.52
CA GLU A 86 -1.13 21.20 -43.33
C GLU A 86 -0.45 22.51 -43.75
N ALA A 87 0.22 23.20 -42.82
CA ALA A 87 1.01 24.40 -43.12
C ALA A 87 2.23 24.09 -44.01
N GLY A 88 2.79 22.88 -43.89
CA GLY A 88 3.86 22.38 -44.73
C GLY A 88 3.39 22.06 -46.14
N GLU A 89 2.22 21.45 -46.33
CA GLU A 89 1.61 21.22 -47.64
C GLU A 89 1.29 22.54 -48.35
N GLU A 90 0.94 23.59 -47.60
CA GLU A 90 0.66 24.92 -48.14
C GLU A 90 1.94 25.73 -48.49
N LYS A 91 3.13 25.36 -47.97
CA LYS A 91 4.38 26.16 -48.12
C LYS A 91 5.65 25.39 -48.54
N LEU A 92 5.67 24.06 -48.52
CA LEU A 92 6.89 23.24 -48.66
C LEU A 92 6.69 22.11 -49.68
N GLY A 93 6.80 22.46 -50.97
CA GLY A 93 6.87 21.51 -52.08
C GLY A 93 8.22 20.77 -52.21
N ASP A 94 8.88 20.40 -51.10
CA ASP A 94 10.21 19.76 -51.15
C ASP A 94 10.30 18.47 -50.30
N PRO A 95 10.29 17.27 -50.93
CA PRO A 95 10.36 15.96 -50.28
C PRO A 95 11.53 15.78 -49.29
N ALA A 96 12.68 16.41 -49.54
CA ALA A 96 13.86 16.25 -48.68
C ALA A 96 13.65 16.80 -47.25
N LYS A 97 12.78 17.79 -47.08
CA LYS A 97 12.46 18.35 -45.75
C LYS A 97 11.53 17.43 -44.96
N ILE A 98 10.68 16.67 -45.65
CA ILE A 98 9.84 15.64 -45.02
C ILE A 98 10.72 14.51 -44.49
N ASP A 99 11.69 14.05 -45.29
CA ASP A 99 12.64 13.02 -44.86
C ASP A 99 13.46 13.48 -43.64
N THR A 100 13.87 14.76 -43.63
CA THR A 100 14.62 15.33 -42.50
C THR A 100 13.77 15.44 -41.23
N ALA A 101 12.51 15.85 -41.35
CA ALA A 101 11.58 15.93 -40.23
C ALA A 101 11.24 14.53 -39.68
N MET A 102 11.03 13.55 -40.55
CA MET A 102 10.77 12.16 -40.17
C MET A 102 11.97 11.52 -39.47
N ALA A 103 13.19 11.82 -39.93
CA ALA A 103 14.41 11.37 -39.27
C ALA A 103 14.55 11.98 -37.85
N ALA A 104 14.22 13.27 -37.69
CA ALA A 104 14.24 13.92 -36.38
C ALA A 104 13.16 13.37 -35.43
N GLU A 105 11.98 13.05 -35.94
CA GLU A 105 10.88 12.44 -35.15
C GLU A 105 11.24 11.03 -34.68
N LEU A 106 11.83 10.21 -35.56
CA LEU A 106 12.31 8.87 -35.21
C LEU A 106 13.41 8.92 -34.14
N GLU A 107 14.32 9.88 -34.23
CA GLU A 107 15.38 10.06 -33.23
C GLU A 107 14.83 10.51 -31.87
N SER A 108 13.87 11.43 -31.88
CA SER A 108 13.13 11.84 -30.67
C SER A 108 12.43 10.67 -29.98
N LEU A 109 11.70 9.84 -30.75
CA LEU A 109 11.01 8.66 -30.20
C LEU A 109 11.97 7.64 -29.60
N ARG A 110 13.12 7.41 -30.25
CA ARG A 110 14.18 6.54 -29.71
C ARG A 110 14.76 7.08 -28.41
N ALA A 111 15.00 8.39 -28.32
CA ALA A 111 15.51 9.02 -27.11
C ALA A 111 14.52 8.92 -25.93
N VAL A 112 13.23 9.10 -26.20
CA VAL A 112 12.17 8.88 -25.19
C VAL A 112 12.16 7.43 -24.72
N GLN A 113 12.18 6.47 -25.64
CA GLN A 113 12.19 5.06 -25.29
C GLN A 113 13.43 4.66 -24.47
N ALA A 114 14.62 5.12 -24.87
CA ALA A 114 15.85 4.87 -24.13
C ALA A 114 15.82 5.44 -22.71
N THR A 115 15.17 6.59 -22.52
CA THR A 115 14.95 7.18 -21.19
C THR A 115 14.02 6.33 -20.34
N SER A 116 12.89 5.88 -20.90
CA SER A 116 11.96 4.98 -20.19
C SER A 116 12.60 3.65 -19.81
N GLU A 117 13.45 3.08 -20.67
CA GLU A 117 14.20 1.85 -20.36
C GLU A 117 15.23 2.07 -19.23
N ALA A 118 15.92 3.22 -19.22
CA ALA A 118 16.84 3.57 -18.14
C ALA A 118 16.13 3.77 -16.80
N GLU A 119 14.96 4.43 -16.80
CA GLU A 119 14.13 4.60 -15.61
C GLU A 119 13.61 3.26 -15.07
N ALA A 120 13.10 2.39 -15.95
CA ALA A 120 12.64 1.06 -15.57
C ALA A 120 13.77 0.25 -14.92
N ARG A 121 14.99 0.35 -15.46
CA ARG A 121 16.17 -0.33 -14.91
C ARG A 121 16.56 0.24 -13.54
N ALA A 122 16.55 1.56 -13.37
CA ALA A 122 16.81 2.19 -12.07
C ALA A 122 15.77 1.78 -11.01
N ILE A 123 14.50 1.65 -11.38
CA ILE A 123 13.45 1.14 -10.49
C ILE A 123 13.73 -0.32 -10.10
N LEU A 124 14.07 -1.17 -11.07
CA LEU A 124 14.39 -2.58 -10.80
C LEU A 124 15.60 -2.72 -9.87
N ASP A 125 16.66 -1.94 -10.09
CA ASP A 125 17.86 -1.94 -9.24
C ASP A 125 17.56 -1.46 -7.82
N ALA A 126 16.64 -0.50 -7.65
CA ALA A 126 16.18 -0.04 -6.33
C ALA A 126 15.26 -1.06 -5.62
N LEU A 127 14.47 -1.84 -6.36
CA LEU A 127 13.57 -2.86 -5.79
C LEU A 127 14.30 -4.17 -5.46
N ALA A 128 15.36 -4.51 -6.20
CA ALA A 128 16.14 -5.73 -5.99
C ALA A 128 16.62 -5.95 -4.53
N PRO A 129 17.23 -4.97 -3.83
CA PRO A 129 17.65 -5.16 -2.45
C PRO A 129 16.46 -5.34 -1.47
N LEU A 130 15.34 -4.64 -1.69
CA LEU A 130 14.15 -4.73 -0.83
C LEU A 130 13.46 -6.11 -0.94
N LEU A 131 13.54 -6.73 -2.11
CA LEU A 131 13.06 -8.09 -2.34
C LEU A 131 14.00 -9.15 -1.74
N ALA A 132 15.30 -8.86 -1.67
CA ALA A 132 16.28 -9.75 -1.05
C ALA A 132 16.18 -9.75 0.49
N GLU A 133 16.04 -8.57 1.10
CA GLU A 133 15.89 -8.40 2.56
C GLU A 133 14.61 -9.08 3.07
N LYS A 134 13.49 -8.94 2.35
CA LYS A 134 12.23 -9.64 2.67
C LYS A 134 12.32 -11.18 2.58
N LYS A 135 13.32 -11.72 1.89
CA LYS A 135 13.58 -13.16 1.77
C LYS A 135 14.42 -13.71 2.93
N GLU A 136 15.16 -12.85 3.63
CA GLU A 136 15.94 -13.22 4.82
C GLU A 136 15.09 -13.17 6.10
N ASP A 137 14.02 -12.37 6.11
CA ASP A 137 13.06 -12.24 7.22
C ASP A 137 11.92 -13.29 7.22
N ALA A 138 11.89 -14.23 6.26
CA ALA A 138 10.86 -15.27 6.11
C ALA A 138 11.44 -16.69 6.28
#